data_AF-A0A967KM04-F1
#
_entry.id   AF-A0A967KM04-F1
#
_cell.length_a   1.000
_cell.length_b   1.000
_cell.length_c   1.000
_cell.angle_alpha   90.00
_cell.angle_beta   90.00
_cell.angle_gamma   90.00
#
_symmetry.space_group_name_H-M   'P 1'
#
loop_
_entity.id
_entity.type
_entity.pdbx_description
1 polymer ?
#
loop_
_entity_poly.entity_id
_entity_poly.type
_entity_poly.pdbx_seq_one_letter_code
_entity_poly.pdbx_strand_id
1 'polypeptide(L)'
;WCREGEILPTHSWYVGYAPFENPEIVVVAFIFNGDEGSQWSAPVAREVMAAYFQIDSYAPVEEEPAEGADQLPQDGTSPNDPSPTDVDLPEENDTLSPAATATP
;
A
#
# COMPACT_ATOMS: atom_id res chain seq x y z
N TRP A 1 -21.13 -8.49 26.07
CA TRP A 1 -19.97 -7.61 25.82
C TRP A 1 -19.14 -8.03 24.61
N CYS A 2 -19.43 -9.15 23.94
CA CYS A 2 -19.33 -9.23 22.47
C CYS A 2 -20.74 -9.46 21.94
N ARG A 3 -21.23 -8.58 21.07
CA ARG A 3 -22.44 -8.86 20.28
C ARG A 3 -21.98 -9.46 18.96
N GLU A 4 -22.64 -10.55 18.57
CA GLU A 4 -22.45 -11.17 17.26
C GLU A 4 -22.68 -10.11 16.16
N GLY A 5 -21.67 -9.91 15.30
CA GLY A 5 -21.73 -8.97 14.18
C GLY A 5 -21.15 -7.56 14.39
N GLU A 6 -20.60 -7.21 15.57
CA GLU A 6 -19.89 -5.93 15.73
C GLU A 6 -18.39 -6.08 15.44
N ILE A 7 -17.90 -5.33 14.44
CA ILE A 7 -16.46 -5.22 14.14
C ILE A 7 -15.82 -4.47 15.31
N LEU A 8 -14.95 -5.15 16.04
CA LEU A 8 -14.17 -4.53 17.11
C LEU A 8 -13.14 -3.56 16.53
N PRO A 9 -12.84 -2.46 17.23
CA PRO A 9 -11.83 -1.52 16.78
C PRO A 9 -10.48 -2.19 16.56
N THR A 10 -9.79 -1.80 15.49
CA THR A 10 -8.42 -2.23 15.21
C THR A 10 -7.47 -1.77 16.32
N HIS A 11 -6.45 -2.58 16.57
CA HIS A 11 -5.42 -2.28 17.56
C HIS A 11 -4.10 -2.03 16.86
N SER A 12 -3.31 -1.10 17.39
CA SER A 12 -2.01 -0.77 16.83
C SER A 12 -0.93 -1.57 17.53
N TRP A 13 -0.11 -2.24 16.74
CA TRP A 13 0.96 -3.13 17.17
C TRP A 13 2.25 -2.82 16.42
N TYR A 14 3.35 -2.80 17.15
CA TYR A 14 4.70 -2.76 16.59
C TYR A 14 5.63 -3.64 17.41
N VAL A 15 6.50 -4.38 16.71
CA VAL A 15 7.55 -5.19 17.32
C VAL A 15 8.84 -4.93 16.56
N GLY A 16 9.90 -4.59 17.28
CA GLY A 16 11.22 -4.36 16.70
C GLY A 16 12.32 -4.75 17.68
N TYR A 17 13.50 -5.04 17.15
CA TYR A 17 14.70 -5.29 17.94
C TYR A 17 15.87 -4.48 17.40
N ALA A 18 16.85 -4.21 18.25
CA ALA A 18 18.05 -3.47 17.88
C ALA A 18 19.23 -3.81 18.82
N PRO A 19 20.48 -3.62 18.36
CA PRO A 19 20.95 -3.42 16.98
C PRO A 19 20.69 -4.64 16.06
N PHE A 20 20.84 -4.50 14.74
CA PHE A 20 20.61 -5.60 13.79
C PHE A 20 21.68 -6.71 13.88
N GLU A 21 22.94 -6.31 14.03
CA GLU A 21 24.09 -7.24 14.00
C GLU A 21 24.21 -8.07 15.28
N ASN A 22 23.98 -7.45 16.43
CA ASN A 22 23.97 -8.10 17.73
C ASN A 22 22.80 -7.55 18.56
N PRO A 23 21.63 -8.21 18.55
CA PRO A 23 20.43 -7.69 19.20
C PRO A 23 20.56 -7.67 20.72
N GLU A 24 20.35 -6.50 21.32
CA GLU A 24 20.45 -6.29 22.77
C GLU A 24 19.08 -6.06 23.42
N ILE A 25 18.14 -5.45 22.69
CA ILE A 25 16.81 -5.10 23.17
C ILE A 25 15.72 -5.47 22.15
N VAL A 26 14.57 -5.92 22.65
CA VAL A 26 13.32 -6.10 21.89
C VAL A 26 12.26 -5.19 22.49
N VAL A 27 11.57 -4.44 21.65
CA VAL A 27 10.49 -3.52 22.04
C VAL A 27 9.19 -3.98 21.39
N VAL A 28 8.15 -4.13 22.21
CA VAL A 28 6.78 -4.42 21.77
C VAL A 28 5.90 -3.26 22.23
N ALA A 29 5.25 -2.59 21.30
CA ALA A 29 4.29 -1.52 21.57
C ALA A 29 2.89 -1.98 21.16
N PHE A 30 1.93 -1.82 22.08
CA PHE A 30 0.52 -2.14 21.87
C PHE A 30 -0.33 -0.95 22.30
N ILE A 31 -1.21 -0.50 21.41
CA ILE A 31 -2.16 0.58 21.68
C ILE A 31 -3.57 0.06 21.41
N PHE A 32 -4.37 0.00 22.47
CA PHE A 32 -5.78 -0.38 22.39
C PHE A 32 -6.54 0.66 21.58
N ASN A 33 -7.34 0.21 20.59
CA ASN A 33 -8.05 1.09 19.66
C ASN A 33 -7.11 2.07 18.92
N GLY A 34 -5.87 1.65 18.65
CA GLY A 34 -4.85 2.49 18.03
C GLY A 34 -4.81 2.44 16.51
N ASP A 35 -5.70 1.69 15.87
CA ASP A 35 -5.75 1.53 14.41
C ASP A 35 -4.40 1.11 13.78
N GLU A 36 -3.73 1.97 13.01
CA GLU A 36 -2.53 1.62 12.26
C GLU A 36 -1.26 1.48 13.15
N GLY A 37 -0.56 0.37 12.98
CA GLY A 37 0.73 0.08 13.65
C GLY A 37 1.82 1.10 13.36
N SER A 38 1.98 1.44 12.07
CA SER A 38 3.03 2.32 11.56
C SER A 38 2.90 3.77 12.05
N GLN A 39 1.66 4.25 12.18
CA GLN A 39 1.35 5.63 12.54
C GLN A 39 1.47 5.86 14.05
N TRP A 40 1.06 4.89 14.87
CA TRP A 40 0.93 5.09 16.33
C TRP A 40 1.95 4.30 17.14
N SER A 41 2.04 2.98 16.94
CA SER A 41 2.92 2.14 17.76
C SER A 41 4.39 2.18 17.36
N ALA A 42 4.71 2.43 16.08
CA ALA A 42 6.10 2.51 15.62
C ALA A 42 6.85 3.75 16.17
N PRO A 43 6.27 4.97 16.20
CA PRO A 43 6.92 6.13 16.84
C PRO A 43 7.18 5.94 18.33
N VAL A 44 6.28 5.26 19.05
CA VAL A 44 6.48 4.92 20.47
C VAL A 44 7.69 4.01 20.63
N ALA A 45 7.81 2.96 19.80
CA ALA A 45 8.96 2.08 19.85
C ALA A 45 10.27 2.80 19.48
N ARG A 46 10.22 3.75 18.52
CA ARG A 46 11.36 4.61 18.17
C ARG A 46 11.84 5.42 19.36
N GLU A 47 10.94 6.06 20.11
CA GLU A 47 11.31 6.86 21.29
C GLU A 47 11.93 6.00 22.40
N VAL A 48 11.39 4.80 22.63
CA VAL A 48 11.96 3.84 23.59
C VAL A 48 13.37 3.42 23.18
N MET A 49 13.57 3.07 21.91
CA MET A 49 14.89 2.69 21.40
C MET A 49 15.86 3.87 21.44
N ALA A 50 15.43 5.07 21.06
CA ALA A 50 16.26 6.28 21.13
C ALA A 50 16.71 6.59 22.57
N ALA A 51 15.80 6.44 23.55
CA ALA A 51 16.14 6.59 24.96
C ALA A 51 17.13 5.51 25.44
N TYR A 52 16.99 4.26 24.98
CA TYR A 52 17.90 3.17 25.33
C TYR A 52 19.31 3.40 24.79
N PHE A 53 19.43 3.79 23.52
CA PHE A 53 20.72 4.05 22.87
C PHE A 53 21.27 5.47 23.10
N GLN A 54 20.55 6.30 23.85
CA GLN A 54 20.90 7.71 24.11
C GLN A 54 21.12 8.50 22.81
N ILE A 55 20.27 8.24 21.81
CA ILE A 55 20.26 8.95 20.54
C ILE A 55 19.36 10.18 20.69
N ASP A 56 19.88 11.37 20.40
CA ASP A 56 19.09 12.60 20.39
C ASP A 56 17.92 12.45 19.41
N SER A 57 16.71 12.33 19.95
CA SER A 57 15.49 11.93 19.21
C SER A 57 14.84 13.08 18.42
N TYR A 58 15.50 14.22 18.33
CA TYR A 58 14.99 15.41 17.67
C TYR A 58 15.97 15.91 16.60
N ALA A 59 16.01 15.22 15.47
CA ALA A 59 16.16 15.94 14.22
C ALA A 59 14.77 16.48 13.89
N PRO A 60 14.57 17.81 13.78
CA PRO A 60 13.35 18.33 13.17
C PRO A 60 13.15 17.58 11.87
N VAL A 61 11.96 17.02 11.68
CA VAL A 61 11.57 16.59 10.34
C VAL A 61 11.52 17.91 9.56
N GLU A 62 12.57 18.19 8.81
CA GLU A 62 12.46 19.12 7.70
C GLU A 62 11.43 18.45 6.79
N GLU A 63 10.16 18.83 6.97
CA GLU A 63 9.19 18.69 5.91
C GLU A 63 9.72 19.57 4.78
N GLU A 64 10.61 18.98 3.97
CA GLU A 64 10.80 19.40 2.61
C GLU A 64 9.37 19.53 2.06
N PRO A 65 8.93 20.74 1.69
CA PRO A 65 7.61 20.92 1.11
C PRO A 65 7.50 19.89 -0.01
N ALA A 66 6.35 19.22 -0.12
CA ALA A 66 6.04 18.43 -1.29
C ALA A 66 5.97 19.40 -2.50
N GLU A 67 7.12 19.77 -3.02
CA GLU A 67 7.29 20.63 -4.17
C GLU A 67 7.00 19.75 -5.39
N GLY A 68 5.73 19.75 -5.81
CA GLY A 68 5.30 19.10 -7.04
C GLY A 68 4.01 18.30 -6.98
N ALA A 69 2.97 18.79 -6.30
CA ALA A 69 1.59 18.39 -6.61
C ALA A 69 0.91 19.44 -7.50
N ASP A 70 1.60 19.88 -8.56
CA ASP A 70 0.95 20.59 -9.67
C ASP A 70 0.31 19.55 -10.60
N GLN A 71 -1.00 19.39 -10.41
CA GLN A 71 -2.03 19.06 -11.40
C GLN A 71 -1.59 18.29 -12.66
N LEU A 72 -2.00 17.02 -12.77
CA LEU A 72 -2.10 16.34 -14.07
C LEU A 72 -3.08 17.12 -14.97
N PRO A 73 -2.65 17.67 -16.12
CA PRO A 73 -3.57 18.22 -17.10
C PRO A 73 -4.39 17.09 -17.71
N GLN A 74 -5.71 17.25 -17.68
CA GLN A 74 -6.62 16.51 -18.54
C GLN A 74 -6.42 16.99 -19.99
N ASP A 75 -6.43 16.03 -20.93
CA ASP A 75 -6.67 16.18 -22.38
C ASP A 75 -5.46 16.19 -23.34
N GLY A 76 -5.65 15.47 -24.45
CA GLY A 76 -5.02 15.75 -25.74
C GLY A 76 -3.72 15.04 -26.11
N THR A 77 -3.85 13.89 -26.78
CA THR A 77 -3.08 13.41 -27.95
C THR A 77 -1.64 13.94 -28.12
N SER A 78 -0.63 13.07 -27.96
CA SER A 78 0.72 13.36 -28.46
C SER A 78 0.94 12.74 -29.86
N PRO A 79 1.43 13.51 -30.85
CA PRO A 79 1.63 13.10 -32.23
C PRO A 79 2.98 12.38 -32.43
N ASN A 80 3.01 11.37 -33.30
CA ASN A 80 4.20 10.65 -33.79
C ASN A 80 4.65 9.42 -32.98
N ASP A 81 3.76 8.43 -32.87
CA ASP A 81 4.22 7.03 -32.86
C ASP A 81 4.32 6.55 -34.33
N PRO A 82 5.52 6.20 -34.85
CA PRO A 82 5.64 5.67 -36.20
C PRO A 82 5.12 4.23 -36.26
N SER A 83 3.96 4.08 -36.89
CA SER A 83 3.37 2.79 -37.28
C SER A 83 4.36 1.86 -37.98
N PRO A 84 4.44 0.57 -37.61
CA PRO A 84 4.72 -0.51 -38.56
C PRO A 84 3.41 -0.98 -39.22
N THR A 85 3.31 -0.65 -40.50
CA THR A 85 2.33 -1.09 -41.50
C THR A 85 2.16 -2.61 -41.63
N ASP A 86 0.92 -3.00 -41.89
CA ASP A 86 0.45 -4.05 -42.80
C ASP A 86 0.82 -5.53 -42.53
N VAL A 87 -0.08 -6.26 -41.86
CA VAL A 87 -0.45 -7.63 -42.27
C VAL A 87 -1.98 -7.77 -42.23
N ASP A 88 -2.56 -7.68 -43.42
CA ASP A 88 -3.92 -8.03 -43.81
C ASP A 88 -4.25 -9.49 -43.44
N LEU A 89 -5.33 -9.74 -42.71
CA LEU A 89 -6.01 -11.04 -42.68
C LEU A 89 -7.51 -10.81 -42.87
N PRO A 90 -8.11 -11.35 -43.95
CA PRO A 90 -9.42 -10.95 -44.42
C PRO A 90 -10.56 -11.52 -43.58
N GLU A 91 -11.58 -10.68 -43.44
CA GLU A 91 -12.92 -11.00 -42.98
C GLU A 91 -13.63 -11.83 -44.08
N GLU A 92 -13.90 -13.11 -43.82
CA GLU A 92 -14.77 -13.94 -44.68
C GLU A 92 -15.75 -14.77 -43.82
N ASN A 93 -16.96 -14.81 -44.33
CA ASN A 93 -18.24 -15.15 -43.73
C ASN A 93 -18.59 -16.67 -43.76
N ASP A 94 -19.60 -17.02 -42.95
CA ASP A 94 -20.58 -18.11 -43.11
C ASP A 94 -20.09 -19.57 -43.01
N THR A 95 -20.69 -20.34 -42.08
CA THR A 95 -21.50 -21.55 -42.37
C THR A 95 -21.95 -22.23 -41.06
N LEU A 96 -23.20 -21.95 -40.65
CA LEU A 96 -24.25 -22.88 -40.22
C LEU A 96 -23.95 -24.22 -39.47
N SER A 97 -24.47 -24.27 -38.21
CA SER A 97 -25.46 -25.27 -37.69
C SER A 97 -24.99 -26.67 -37.17
N PRO A 98 -25.82 -27.47 -36.44
CA PRO A 98 -26.92 -27.16 -35.50
C PRO A 98 -26.85 -27.91 -34.13
N ALA A 99 -27.66 -27.40 -33.18
CA ALA A 99 -28.52 -28.09 -32.20
C ALA A 99 -27.98 -29.18 -31.26
N ALA A 100 -28.21 -28.96 -29.96
CA ALA A 100 -29.04 -29.87 -29.16
C ALA A 100 -29.60 -29.14 -27.93
N THR A 101 -30.91 -28.91 -27.96
CA THR A 101 -31.76 -28.56 -26.82
C THR A 101 -31.91 -29.77 -25.89
N ALA A 102 -31.88 -29.54 -24.56
CA ALA A 102 -32.88 -30.07 -23.61
C ALA A 102 -32.54 -29.67 -22.16
N THR A 103 -33.35 -28.77 -21.60
CA THR A 103 -33.74 -28.73 -20.16
C THR A 103 -34.74 -29.90 -19.90
N PRO A 104 -35.26 -30.19 -18.69
CA PRO A 104 -35.46 -29.35 -17.49
C PRO A 104 -34.38 -29.44 -16.41
#